data_AF-A0A4U5N805-F1
#
_entry.id   AF-A0A4U5N805-F1
#
_cell.length_a   1.000
_cell.length_b   1.000
_cell.length_c   1.000
_cell.angle_alpha   90.00
_cell.angle_beta   90.00
_cell.angle_gamma   90.00
#
_symmetry.space_group_name_H-M   'P 1'
#
loop_
_entity.id
_entity.type
_entity.pdbx_description
1 polymer ?
#
loop_
_entity_poly.entity_id
_entity_poly.type
_entity_poly.pdbx_seq_one_letter_code
_entity_poly.pdbx_strand_id
1 'polypeptide(L)'
;MITGDNKNTAEAIGRRIGLFGEEEDTTGKAFTGREFDDLPPEQQSEACRRAKLFARVEPSHKSKIVEYLQSHGEITAMTGDGVNDAPALKKAEIGIAMGSGTAVAKSASEMVLADDNFASIVSAVEEGRAIYNNMKQFIRYLISSNIGEVVSIFVVAALGIPEALIPVQLLWVNLVTDGLPATALGFNPPDLDIMDRSPRSANDGLISKWLFFRYMAIGTYVGVATVGASMWWFLLYEDGPQISYYQLTHWMRCEIEPENFSDLDCAVFEDNHPNAMALSVLVTIEMLNAVNSLSENQSLLVMPPWTNIWLCAAIALSMSLHFIILYVDIMATIFQITPLCWAEWVAVLKISLPVLLLDELLKFIARNYIDAEKPKKD
;
A
#
# COMPACT_ATOMS: atom_id res chain seq x y z
N MET A 1 -23.42 -15.75 -18.13
CA MET A 1 -23.74 -15.53 -19.56
C MET A 1 -25.12 -14.89 -19.68
N ILE A 2 -25.24 -13.84 -20.47
CA ILE A 2 -26.52 -13.16 -20.76
C ILE A 2 -26.66 -13.06 -22.27
N THR A 3 -27.76 -13.57 -22.85
CA THR A 3 -27.95 -13.62 -24.31
C THR A 3 -29.39 -13.38 -24.75
N GLY A 4 -29.55 -12.89 -25.99
CA GLY A 4 -30.83 -12.79 -26.69
C GLY A 4 -31.27 -14.08 -27.39
N ASP A 5 -30.43 -15.11 -27.38
CA ASP A 5 -30.73 -16.42 -27.98
C ASP A 5 -31.80 -17.19 -27.19
N ASN A 6 -32.31 -18.26 -27.80
CA ASN A 6 -33.20 -19.18 -27.11
C ASN A 6 -32.45 -19.94 -25.97
N LYS A 7 -33.19 -20.37 -24.94
CA LYS A 7 -32.62 -21.02 -23.75
C LYS A 7 -31.81 -22.27 -24.09
N ASN A 8 -32.34 -23.16 -24.93
CA ASN A 8 -31.71 -24.45 -25.25
C ASN A 8 -30.36 -24.27 -25.96
N THR A 9 -30.28 -23.36 -26.94
CA THR A 9 -29.05 -23.00 -27.64
C THR A 9 -28.05 -22.38 -26.67
N ALA A 10 -28.52 -21.47 -25.81
CA ALA A 10 -27.67 -20.81 -24.83
C ALA A 10 -27.09 -21.81 -23.80
N GLU A 11 -27.88 -22.78 -23.35
CA GLU A 11 -27.41 -23.87 -22.49
C GLU A 11 -26.40 -24.78 -23.20
N ALA A 12 -26.65 -25.12 -24.48
CA ALA A 12 -25.72 -25.92 -25.27
C ALA A 12 -24.37 -25.22 -25.47
N ILE A 13 -24.38 -23.90 -25.77
CA ILE A 13 -23.16 -23.10 -25.85
C ILE A 13 -22.50 -23.00 -24.46
N GLY A 14 -23.29 -22.79 -23.40
CA GLY A 14 -22.81 -22.76 -22.02
C GLY A 14 -22.05 -24.02 -21.62
N ARG A 15 -22.55 -25.21 -21.99
CA ARG A 15 -21.84 -26.49 -21.80
C ARG A 15 -20.54 -26.54 -22.58
N ARG A 16 -20.56 -26.14 -23.87
CA ARG A 16 -19.37 -26.17 -24.74
C ARG A 16 -18.22 -25.29 -24.25
N ILE A 17 -18.52 -24.18 -23.58
CA ILE A 17 -17.50 -23.27 -23.04
C ILE A 17 -17.16 -23.54 -21.57
N GLY A 18 -17.72 -24.59 -20.96
CA GLY A 18 -17.45 -24.98 -19.57
C GLY A 18 -18.17 -24.16 -18.49
N LEU A 19 -19.20 -23.39 -18.85
CA LEU A 19 -20.06 -22.70 -17.87
C LEU A 19 -20.89 -23.69 -17.03
N PHE A 20 -21.33 -24.76 -17.70
CA PHE A 20 -21.98 -25.93 -17.11
C PHE A 20 -21.17 -27.19 -17.43
N GLY A 21 -21.16 -28.16 -16.53
CA GLY A 21 -20.68 -29.50 -16.87
C GLY A 21 -21.53 -30.14 -17.97
N GLU A 22 -20.99 -31.10 -18.72
CA GLU A 22 -21.69 -31.73 -19.86
C GLU A 22 -23.05 -32.32 -19.47
N GLU A 23 -23.13 -32.95 -18.30
CA GLU A 23 -24.35 -33.55 -17.75
C GLU A 23 -24.90 -32.79 -16.52
N GLU A 24 -24.41 -31.57 -16.24
CA GLU A 24 -24.89 -30.77 -15.10
C GLU A 24 -26.36 -30.36 -15.31
N ASP A 25 -27.19 -30.58 -14.28
CA ASP A 25 -28.56 -30.07 -14.27
C ASP A 25 -28.56 -28.53 -14.19
N THR A 26 -29.20 -27.92 -15.18
CA THR A 26 -29.34 -26.47 -15.35
C THR A 26 -30.57 -25.92 -14.64
N THR A 27 -31.41 -26.77 -14.05
CA THR A 27 -32.63 -26.38 -13.34
C THR A 27 -32.31 -25.42 -12.20
N GLY A 28 -32.90 -24.22 -12.25
CA GLY A 28 -32.64 -23.17 -11.28
C GLY A 28 -31.29 -22.44 -11.42
N LYS A 29 -30.50 -22.75 -12.46
CA LYS A 29 -29.26 -22.04 -12.82
C LYS A 29 -29.35 -21.33 -14.17
N ALA A 30 -30.36 -21.67 -14.99
CA ALA A 30 -30.65 -21.06 -16.27
C ALA A 30 -32.10 -20.56 -16.32
N PHE A 31 -32.28 -19.28 -16.65
CA PHE A 31 -33.60 -18.63 -16.71
C PHE A 31 -33.78 -17.94 -18.07
N THR A 32 -35.01 -17.94 -18.58
CA THR A 32 -35.42 -16.95 -19.60
C THR A 32 -35.80 -15.63 -18.94
N GLY A 33 -35.81 -14.54 -19.71
CA GLY A 33 -36.33 -13.25 -19.22
C GLY A 33 -37.74 -13.36 -18.65
N ARG A 34 -38.63 -14.10 -19.33
CA ARG A 34 -40.01 -14.33 -18.86
C ARG A 34 -40.08 -15.16 -17.58
N GLU A 35 -39.33 -16.27 -17.52
CA GLU A 35 -39.25 -17.09 -16.30
C GLU A 35 -38.71 -16.27 -15.12
N PHE A 36 -37.79 -15.34 -15.37
CA PHE A 36 -37.24 -14.46 -14.35
C PHE A 36 -38.28 -13.43 -13.88
N ASP A 37 -39.01 -12.79 -14.79
CA ASP A 37 -40.06 -11.82 -14.44
C ASP A 37 -41.24 -12.45 -13.67
N ASP A 38 -41.56 -13.72 -13.96
CA ASP A 38 -42.62 -14.45 -13.28
C ASP A 38 -42.25 -14.80 -11.81
N LEU A 39 -40.98 -14.71 -11.42
CA LEU A 39 -40.53 -14.93 -10.04
C LEU A 39 -40.87 -13.73 -9.13
N PRO A 40 -41.24 -13.97 -7.86
CA PRO A 40 -41.31 -12.92 -6.85
C PRO A 40 -39.96 -12.20 -6.66
N PRO A 41 -39.94 -10.90 -6.29
CA PRO A 41 -38.70 -10.12 -6.17
C PRO A 41 -37.61 -10.75 -5.27
N GLU A 42 -38.00 -11.38 -4.15
CA GLU A 42 -37.06 -12.09 -3.27
C GLU A 42 -36.43 -13.30 -3.96
N GLN A 43 -37.20 -14.02 -4.78
CA GLN A 43 -36.72 -15.17 -5.55
C GLN A 43 -35.90 -14.74 -6.76
N GLN A 44 -36.15 -13.56 -7.34
CA GLN A 44 -35.31 -12.96 -8.37
C GLN A 44 -33.91 -12.66 -7.82
N SER A 45 -33.85 -12.05 -6.63
CA SER A 45 -32.59 -11.76 -5.94
C SER A 45 -31.76 -13.04 -5.71
N GLU A 46 -32.37 -14.08 -5.15
CA GLU A 46 -31.70 -15.36 -4.92
C GLU A 46 -31.35 -16.08 -6.23
N ALA A 47 -32.20 -15.97 -7.25
CA ALA A 47 -31.92 -16.51 -8.59
C ALA A 47 -30.66 -15.88 -9.19
N CYS A 48 -30.45 -14.57 -9.05
CA CYS A 48 -29.24 -13.90 -9.54
C CYS A 48 -27.94 -14.42 -8.90
N ARG A 49 -27.99 -14.87 -7.63
CA ARG A 49 -26.82 -15.41 -6.93
C ARG A 49 -26.37 -16.78 -7.46
N ARG A 50 -27.32 -17.62 -7.87
CA ARG A 50 -27.07 -19.01 -8.32
C ARG A 50 -27.05 -19.16 -9.84
N ALA A 51 -27.70 -18.26 -10.56
CA ALA A 51 -27.85 -18.35 -12.01
C ALA A 51 -26.53 -18.10 -12.71
N LYS A 52 -26.21 -18.97 -13.67
CA LYS A 52 -25.06 -18.80 -14.57
C LYS A 52 -25.50 -18.28 -15.94
N LEU A 53 -26.76 -18.47 -16.31
CA LEU A 53 -27.29 -18.17 -17.64
C LEU A 53 -28.65 -17.46 -17.61
N PHE A 54 -28.74 -16.35 -18.34
CA PHE A 54 -30.00 -15.68 -18.67
C PHE A 54 -30.18 -15.60 -20.19
N ALA A 55 -31.26 -16.16 -20.71
CA ALA A 55 -31.58 -16.21 -22.14
C ALA A 55 -32.83 -15.37 -22.46
N ARG A 56 -32.98 -14.94 -23.73
CA ARG A 56 -34.10 -14.05 -24.16
C ARG A 56 -34.31 -12.85 -23.21
N VAL A 57 -33.23 -12.19 -22.82
CA VAL A 57 -33.31 -11.05 -21.88
C VAL A 57 -33.64 -9.74 -22.58
N GLU A 58 -34.36 -8.87 -21.87
CA GLU A 58 -34.58 -7.48 -22.26
C GLU A 58 -33.48 -6.56 -21.69
N PRO A 59 -33.27 -5.35 -22.24
CA PRO A 59 -32.30 -4.39 -21.71
C PRO A 59 -32.52 -4.06 -20.22
N SER A 60 -33.77 -4.00 -19.77
CA SER A 60 -34.17 -3.78 -18.37
C SER A 60 -33.73 -4.91 -17.44
N HIS A 61 -33.66 -6.16 -17.94
CA HIS A 61 -33.20 -7.31 -17.14
C HIS A 61 -31.71 -7.21 -16.83
N LYS A 62 -30.90 -6.74 -17.78
CA LYS A 62 -29.45 -6.58 -17.59
C LYS A 62 -29.14 -5.69 -16.39
N SER A 63 -29.78 -4.52 -16.31
CA SER A 63 -29.57 -3.58 -15.20
C SER A 63 -30.18 -4.08 -13.88
N LYS A 64 -31.33 -4.78 -13.91
CA LYS A 64 -31.91 -5.43 -12.71
C LYS A 64 -31.01 -6.53 -12.15
N ILE A 65 -30.41 -7.35 -13.01
CA ILE A 65 -29.48 -8.42 -12.58
C ILE A 65 -28.28 -7.81 -11.86
N VAL A 66 -27.70 -6.75 -12.43
CA VAL A 66 -26.59 -6.01 -11.78
C VAL A 66 -27.02 -5.47 -10.42
N GLU A 67 -28.20 -4.86 -10.32
CA GLU A 67 -28.74 -4.34 -9.05
C GLU A 67 -28.93 -5.43 -7.99
N TYR A 68 -29.42 -6.61 -8.36
CA TYR A 68 -29.52 -7.73 -7.44
C TYR A 68 -28.15 -8.26 -7.03
N LEU A 69 -27.16 -8.34 -7.92
CA LEU A 69 -25.82 -8.76 -7.52
C LEU A 69 -25.18 -7.76 -6.54
N GLN A 70 -25.34 -6.46 -6.83
CA GLN A 70 -24.88 -5.37 -5.96
C GLN A 70 -25.53 -5.38 -4.57
N SER A 71 -26.83 -5.72 -4.48
CA SER A 71 -27.53 -5.77 -3.20
C SER A 71 -26.98 -6.87 -2.26
N HIS A 72 -26.29 -7.87 -2.81
CA HIS A 72 -25.57 -8.89 -2.03
C HIS A 72 -24.11 -8.51 -1.74
N GLY A 73 -23.66 -7.33 -2.15
CA GLY A 73 -22.29 -6.85 -1.95
C GLY A 73 -21.26 -7.44 -2.92
N GLU A 74 -21.72 -8.02 -4.03
CA GLU A 74 -20.84 -8.53 -5.10
C GLU A 74 -20.34 -7.39 -5.98
N ILE A 75 -19.05 -7.38 -6.31
CA ILE A 75 -18.47 -6.44 -7.28
C ILE A 75 -18.70 -7.00 -8.68
N THR A 76 -19.53 -6.33 -9.46
CA THR A 76 -20.04 -6.86 -10.73
C THR A 76 -19.35 -6.21 -11.93
N ALA A 77 -18.91 -7.04 -12.87
CA ALA A 77 -18.48 -6.61 -14.19
C ALA A 77 -19.55 -6.98 -15.24
N MET A 78 -19.94 -6.02 -16.07
CA MET A 78 -20.95 -6.23 -17.11
C MET A 78 -20.33 -5.95 -18.48
N THR A 79 -20.52 -6.86 -19.44
CA THR A 79 -20.03 -6.72 -20.82
C THR A 79 -21.16 -6.35 -21.78
N GLY A 80 -20.90 -5.49 -22.76
CA GLY A 80 -21.89 -5.10 -23.77
C GLY A 80 -21.29 -4.41 -24.99
N ASP A 81 -22.05 -4.36 -26.08
CA ASP A 81 -21.63 -3.76 -27.36
C ASP A 81 -22.66 -2.76 -27.90
N GLY A 82 -23.92 -2.91 -27.51
CA GLY A 82 -25.03 -2.11 -28.00
C GLY A 82 -25.43 -0.93 -27.09
N VAL A 83 -26.19 0.00 -27.67
CA VAL A 83 -26.83 1.11 -26.93
C VAL A 83 -27.75 0.59 -25.81
N ASN A 84 -28.35 -0.57 -26.03
CA ASN A 84 -29.22 -1.24 -25.07
C ASN A 84 -28.49 -1.68 -23.79
N ASP A 85 -27.17 -1.84 -23.86
CA ASP A 85 -26.36 -2.28 -22.71
C ASP A 85 -25.88 -1.10 -21.87
N ALA A 86 -25.92 0.12 -22.40
CA ALA A 86 -25.41 1.32 -21.73
C ALA A 86 -25.97 1.52 -20.30
N PRO A 87 -27.29 1.30 -20.02
CA PRO A 87 -27.78 1.41 -18.65
C PRO A 87 -27.19 0.37 -17.69
N ALA A 88 -26.93 -0.86 -18.17
CA ALA A 88 -26.36 -1.92 -17.35
C ALA A 88 -24.84 -1.76 -17.18
N LEU A 89 -24.14 -1.38 -18.25
CA LEU A 89 -22.71 -1.04 -18.22
C LEU A 89 -22.42 0.03 -17.17
N LYS A 90 -23.19 1.13 -17.21
CA LYS A 90 -23.03 2.24 -16.27
C LYS A 90 -23.45 1.89 -14.83
N LYS A 91 -24.34 0.91 -14.65
CA LYS A 91 -24.81 0.50 -13.33
C LYS A 91 -23.80 -0.42 -12.63
N ALA A 92 -23.09 -1.26 -13.39
CA ALA A 92 -22.07 -2.16 -12.86
C ALA A 92 -20.88 -1.38 -12.29
N GLU A 93 -20.14 -1.98 -11.35
CA GLU A 93 -18.88 -1.39 -10.86
C GLU A 93 -17.84 -1.28 -11.97
N ILE A 94 -17.87 -2.22 -12.92
CA ILE A 94 -16.98 -2.23 -14.08
C ILE A 94 -17.80 -2.56 -15.33
N GLY A 95 -18.17 -1.54 -16.10
CA GLY A 95 -18.69 -1.69 -17.45
C GLY A 95 -17.55 -2.00 -18.43
N ILE A 96 -17.74 -3.02 -19.26
CA ILE A 96 -16.77 -3.47 -20.26
C ILE A 96 -17.43 -3.44 -21.65
N ALA A 97 -16.97 -2.52 -22.51
CA ALA A 97 -17.47 -2.43 -23.87
C ALA A 97 -16.61 -3.20 -24.87
N MET A 98 -17.25 -3.77 -25.89
CA MET A 98 -16.55 -4.34 -27.04
C MET A 98 -15.91 -3.24 -27.90
N GLY A 99 -14.71 -3.50 -28.44
CA GLY A 99 -13.98 -2.63 -29.36
C GLY A 99 -14.69 -2.43 -30.69
N SER A 100 -15.42 -3.43 -31.19
CA SER A 100 -16.34 -3.28 -32.32
C SER A 100 -17.70 -2.68 -31.94
N GLY A 101 -17.96 -2.50 -30.65
CA GLY A 101 -19.22 -1.98 -30.12
C GLY A 101 -19.50 -0.51 -30.46
N THR A 102 -20.75 -0.12 -30.22
CA THR A 102 -21.25 1.26 -30.44
C THR A 102 -20.49 2.29 -29.59
N ALA A 103 -20.38 3.52 -30.11
CA ALA A 103 -19.76 4.63 -29.36
C ALA A 103 -20.46 4.89 -28.02
N VAL A 104 -21.77 4.67 -27.96
CA VAL A 104 -22.55 4.83 -26.72
C VAL A 104 -22.14 3.79 -25.68
N ALA A 105 -21.99 2.51 -26.07
CA ALA A 105 -21.53 1.46 -25.16
C ALA A 105 -20.14 1.78 -24.60
N LYS A 106 -19.20 2.17 -25.46
CA LYS A 106 -17.83 2.55 -25.06
C LYS A 106 -17.79 3.76 -24.14
N SER A 107 -18.66 4.75 -24.35
CA SER A 107 -18.74 5.92 -23.48
C SER A 107 -19.39 5.64 -22.12
N ALA A 108 -20.10 4.51 -22.00
CA ALA A 108 -20.78 4.09 -20.79
C ALA A 108 -20.00 3.05 -19.97
N SER A 109 -18.79 2.69 -20.42
CA SER A 109 -17.94 1.65 -19.83
C SER A 109 -16.61 2.20 -19.31
N GLU A 110 -16.11 1.65 -18.21
CA GLU A 110 -14.79 1.94 -17.64
C GLU A 110 -13.64 1.29 -18.44
N MET A 111 -13.92 0.19 -19.14
CA MET A 111 -12.94 -0.55 -19.93
C MET A 111 -13.46 -0.86 -21.34
N VAL A 112 -12.59 -0.81 -22.34
CA VAL A 112 -12.91 -1.18 -23.74
C VAL A 112 -11.95 -2.28 -24.21
N LEU A 113 -12.51 -3.40 -24.68
CA LEU A 113 -11.73 -4.51 -25.24
C LEU A 113 -11.39 -4.23 -26.70
N ALA A 114 -10.20 -3.71 -26.96
CA ALA A 114 -9.78 -3.34 -28.33
C ALA A 114 -9.75 -4.52 -29.32
N ASP A 115 -9.62 -5.75 -28.83
CA ASP A 115 -9.51 -6.99 -29.59
C ASP A 115 -10.77 -7.86 -29.58
N ASP A 116 -11.85 -7.39 -28.94
CA ASP A 116 -13.11 -8.12 -28.75
C ASP A 116 -12.96 -9.51 -28.10
N ASN A 117 -11.87 -9.74 -27.36
CA ASN A 117 -11.58 -11.03 -26.76
C ASN A 117 -11.94 -11.08 -25.28
N PHE A 118 -12.79 -12.03 -24.90
CA PHE A 118 -13.17 -12.23 -23.49
C PHE A 118 -11.96 -12.61 -22.60
N ALA A 119 -10.94 -13.27 -23.17
CA ALA A 119 -9.73 -13.62 -22.42
C ALA A 119 -9.00 -12.39 -21.85
N SER A 120 -9.08 -11.25 -22.54
CA SER A 120 -8.46 -9.99 -22.12
C SER A 120 -9.07 -9.45 -20.81
N ILE A 121 -10.32 -9.81 -20.49
CA ILE A 121 -10.93 -9.52 -19.18
C ILE A 121 -10.21 -10.27 -18.06
N VAL A 122 -9.86 -11.54 -18.29
CA VAL A 122 -9.15 -12.37 -17.30
C VAL A 122 -7.77 -11.78 -17.02
N SER A 123 -7.02 -11.40 -18.08
CA SER A 123 -5.74 -10.71 -17.94
C SER A 123 -5.88 -9.38 -17.19
N ALA A 124 -6.93 -8.61 -17.46
CA ALA A 124 -7.16 -7.35 -16.77
C ALA A 124 -7.52 -7.54 -15.28
N VAL A 125 -8.23 -8.62 -14.93
CA VAL A 125 -8.52 -8.99 -13.53
C VAL A 125 -7.23 -9.41 -12.82
N GLU A 126 -6.38 -10.21 -13.46
CA GLU A 126 -5.08 -10.59 -12.92
C GLU A 126 -4.19 -9.36 -12.65
N GLU A 127 -4.07 -8.47 -13.63
CA GLU A 127 -3.32 -7.22 -13.48
C GLU A 127 -3.91 -6.31 -12.41
N GLY A 128 -5.25 -6.20 -12.34
CA GLY A 128 -5.93 -5.41 -11.31
C GLY A 128 -5.67 -5.94 -9.89
N ARG A 129 -5.60 -7.26 -9.72
CA ARG A 129 -5.21 -7.89 -8.43
C ARG A 129 -3.75 -7.57 -8.09
N ALA A 130 -2.86 -7.63 -9.08
CA ALA A 130 -1.43 -7.33 -8.90
C ALA A 130 -1.22 -5.87 -8.46
N ILE A 131 -1.82 -4.92 -9.19
CA ILE A 131 -1.78 -3.49 -8.87
C ILE A 131 -2.34 -3.26 -7.47
N TYR A 132 -3.45 -3.88 -7.09
CA TYR A 132 -4.02 -3.71 -5.76
C TYR A 132 -3.07 -4.17 -4.64
N ASN A 133 -2.41 -5.32 -4.81
CA ASN A 133 -1.44 -5.82 -3.83
C ASN A 133 -0.25 -4.85 -3.68
N ASN A 134 0.28 -4.36 -4.80
CA ASN A 134 1.36 -3.38 -4.82
C ASN A 134 0.92 -2.05 -4.17
N MET A 135 -0.31 -1.61 -4.46
CA MET A 135 -0.90 -0.42 -3.84
C MET A 135 -0.99 -0.52 -2.33
N LYS A 136 -1.51 -1.65 -1.85
CA LYS A 136 -1.62 -1.92 -0.42
C LYS A 136 -0.26 -1.80 0.25
N GLN A 137 0.77 -2.30 -0.40
CA GLN A 137 2.14 -2.34 0.10
C GLN A 137 2.79 -0.97 0.22
N PHE A 138 2.73 -0.13 -0.83
CA PHE A 138 3.31 1.22 -0.72
C PHE A 138 2.50 2.14 0.20
N ILE A 139 1.17 2.00 0.26
CA ILE A 139 0.34 2.78 1.20
C ILE A 139 0.76 2.49 2.64
N ARG A 140 0.99 1.21 2.95
CA ARG A 140 1.44 0.78 4.29
C ARG A 140 2.83 1.28 4.62
N TYR A 141 3.75 1.25 3.65
CA TYR A 141 5.09 1.81 3.80
C TYR A 141 5.02 3.30 4.17
N LEU A 142 4.26 4.11 3.42
CA LEU A 142 4.09 5.54 3.70
C LEU A 142 3.43 5.80 5.07
N ILE A 143 2.41 5.02 5.43
CA ILE A 143 1.77 5.15 6.76
C ILE A 143 2.75 4.80 7.88
N SER A 144 3.59 3.77 7.70
CA SER A 144 4.60 3.38 8.68
C SER A 144 5.63 4.49 8.91
N SER A 145 6.10 5.14 7.85
CA SER A 145 7.03 6.28 7.92
C SER A 145 6.43 7.43 8.73
N ASN A 146 5.20 7.84 8.39
CA ASN A 146 4.47 8.89 9.09
C ASN A 146 4.25 8.60 10.59
N ILE A 147 4.01 7.34 10.98
CA ILE A 147 3.92 6.97 12.40
C ILE A 147 5.25 7.25 13.10
N GLY A 148 6.38 6.93 12.47
CA GLY A 148 7.71 7.20 13.01
C GLY A 148 8.01 8.68 13.18
N GLU A 149 7.66 9.50 12.19
CA GLU A 149 7.81 10.96 12.27
C GLU A 149 6.99 11.55 13.43
N VAL A 150 5.72 11.12 13.57
CA VAL A 150 4.85 11.58 14.67
C VAL A 150 5.41 11.15 16.03
N VAL A 151 5.90 9.92 16.17
CA VAL A 151 6.55 9.46 17.40
C VAL A 151 7.80 10.28 17.70
N SER A 152 8.62 10.59 16.69
CA SER A 152 9.82 11.43 16.85
C SER A 152 9.47 12.80 17.43
N ILE A 153 8.49 13.49 16.84
CA ILE A 153 8.04 14.82 17.30
C ILE A 153 7.47 14.72 18.72
N PHE A 154 6.66 13.69 18.99
CA PHE A 154 6.06 13.48 20.30
C PHE A 154 7.12 13.25 21.38
N VAL A 155 8.13 12.41 21.12
CA VAL A 155 9.21 12.11 22.06
C VAL A 155 10.05 13.36 22.34
N VAL A 156 10.41 14.13 21.30
CA VAL A 156 11.12 15.42 21.47
C VAL A 156 10.33 16.34 22.40
N ALA A 157 9.05 16.55 22.11
CA ALA A 157 8.19 17.43 22.88
C ALA A 157 7.95 16.94 24.32
N ALA A 158 7.79 15.63 24.51
CA ALA A 158 7.58 15.02 25.82
C ALA A 158 8.83 15.10 26.71
N LEU A 159 10.03 14.98 26.12
CA LEU A 159 11.30 15.09 26.84
C LEU A 159 11.78 16.53 27.01
N GLY A 160 11.24 17.48 26.25
CA GLY A 160 11.64 18.90 26.30
C GLY A 160 13.02 19.17 25.71
N ILE A 161 13.50 18.32 24.81
CA ILE A 161 14.80 18.48 24.14
C ILE A 161 14.69 19.35 22.88
N PRO A 162 15.80 19.85 22.31
CA PRO A 162 15.78 20.59 21.05
C PRO A 162 15.15 19.78 19.90
N GLU A 163 14.60 20.50 18.92
CA GLU A 163 13.90 19.89 17.78
C GLU A 163 14.84 19.02 16.94
N ALA A 164 14.61 17.70 16.92
CA ALA A 164 15.42 16.77 16.15
C ALA A 164 15.17 16.86 14.63
N LEU A 165 13.95 17.22 14.21
CA LEU A 165 13.54 17.32 12.81
C LEU A 165 12.66 18.54 12.62
N ILE A 166 12.94 19.34 11.59
CA ILE A 166 12.13 20.52 11.25
C ILE A 166 11.11 20.20 10.14
N PRO A 167 10.01 20.98 10.01
CA PRO A 167 8.97 20.71 9.02
C PRO A 167 9.47 20.64 7.57
N VAL A 168 10.45 21.47 7.19
CA VAL A 168 11.00 21.49 5.83
C VAL A 168 11.69 20.16 5.48
N GLN A 169 12.37 19.54 6.45
CA GLN A 169 13.00 18.23 6.28
C GLN A 169 11.94 17.14 6.12
N LEU A 170 10.91 17.12 6.98
CA LEU A 170 9.83 16.14 6.92
C LEU A 170 9.03 16.22 5.60
N LEU A 171 8.80 17.43 5.09
CA LEU A 171 8.15 17.61 3.78
C LEU A 171 8.99 17.00 2.64
N TRP A 172 10.31 17.17 2.70
CA TRP A 172 11.20 16.57 1.70
C TRP A 172 11.28 15.05 1.81
N VAL A 173 11.30 14.52 3.03
CA VAL A 173 11.29 13.07 3.27
C VAL A 173 10.02 12.45 2.69
N ASN A 174 8.85 12.95 3.10
CA ASN A 174 7.56 12.41 2.66
C ASN A 174 7.31 12.54 1.15
N LEU A 175 7.74 13.65 0.53
CA LEU A 175 7.44 13.90 -0.88
C LEU A 175 8.47 13.26 -1.82
N VAL A 176 9.76 13.38 -1.52
CA VAL A 176 10.84 13.02 -2.44
C VAL A 176 11.51 11.73 -1.99
N THR A 177 11.97 11.69 -0.73
CA THR A 177 12.80 10.59 -0.25
C THR A 177 12.03 9.27 -0.22
N ASP A 178 10.82 9.28 0.33
CA ASP A 178 9.92 8.13 0.43
C ASP A 178 9.04 7.97 -0.83
N GLY A 179 8.74 9.08 -1.52
CA GLY A 179 7.93 9.07 -2.73
C GLY A 179 8.53 8.22 -3.86
N LEU A 180 9.86 8.25 -4.01
CA LEU A 180 10.58 7.45 -5.01
C LEU A 180 10.48 5.93 -4.73
N PRO A 181 10.86 5.39 -3.56
CA PRO A 181 10.66 3.99 -3.22
C PRO A 181 9.19 3.57 -3.22
N ALA A 182 8.26 4.43 -2.74
CA ALA A 182 6.83 4.12 -2.75
C ALA A 182 6.31 3.89 -4.18
N THR A 183 6.73 4.72 -5.12
CA THR A 183 6.41 4.54 -6.54
C THR A 183 7.03 3.26 -7.10
N ALA A 184 8.27 2.96 -6.70
CA ALA A 184 8.97 1.76 -7.14
C ALA A 184 8.35 0.46 -6.63
N LEU A 185 7.76 0.46 -5.43
CA LEU A 185 6.97 -0.65 -4.89
C LEU A 185 5.72 -0.94 -5.74
N GLY A 186 5.22 0.05 -6.49
CA GLY A 186 4.18 -0.14 -7.50
C GLY A 186 4.56 -1.13 -8.60
N PHE A 187 5.85 -1.34 -8.84
CA PHE A 187 6.41 -2.25 -9.84
C PHE A 187 6.89 -3.59 -9.24
N ASN A 188 6.42 -3.96 -8.05
CA ASN A 188 6.69 -5.28 -7.49
C ASN A 188 6.10 -6.38 -8.37
N PRO A 189 6.78 -7.54 -8.50
CA PRO A 189 6.25 -8.66 -9.25
C PRO A 189 4.99 -9.23 -8.57
N PRO A 190 4.00 -9.69 -9.35
CA PRO A 190 2.80 -10.31 -8.80
C PRO A 190 3.11 -11.65 -8.10
N ASP A 191 2.28 -12.00 -7.11
CA ASP A 191 2.27 -13.32 -6.49
C ASP A 191 1.92 -14.41 -7.55
N LEU A 192 2.60 -15.56 -7.52
CA LEU A 192 2.34 -16.66 -8.46
C LEU A 192 0.94 -17.29 -8.31
N ASP A 193 0.37 -17.21 -7.11
CA ASP A 193 -0.95 -17.78 -6.76
C ASP A 193 -2.08 -16.73 -6.78
N ILE A 194 -1.87 -15.59 -7.45
CA ILE A 194 -2.80 -14.45 -7.40
C ILE A 194 -4.20 -14.77 -7.98
N MET A 195 -4.25 -15.66 -8.98
CA MET A 195 -5.48 -16.10 -9.63
C MET A 195 -6.15 -17.30 -8.95
N ASP A 196 -5.42 -18.03 -8.09
CA ASP A 196 -5.96 -19.16 -7.33
C ASP A 196 -6.76 -18.71 -6.10
N ARG A 197 -6.55 -17.47 -5.64
CA ARG A 197 -7.25 -16.89 -4.50
C ARG A 197 -8.66 -16.43 -4.90
N SER A 198 -9.62 -16.56 -3.99
CA SER A 198 -10.95 -15.98 -4.15
C SER A 198 -10.88 -14.44 -4.27
N PRO A 199 -11.85 -13.79 -4.94
CA PRO A 199 -11.95 -12.33 -4.92
C PRO A 199 -11.92 -11.80 -3.48
N ARG A 200 -11.20 -10.69 -3.27
CA ARG A 200 -11.15 -10.03 -1.95
C ARG A 200 -12.53 -9.52 -1.57
N SER A 201 -12.81 -9.41 -0.27
CA SER A 201 -14.03 -8.74 0.17
C SER A 201 -13.91 -7.24 -0.07
N ALA A 202 -15.01 -6.58 -0.45
CA ALA A 202 -15.10 -5.12 -0.50
C ALA A 202 -14.87 -4.49 0.89
N ASN A 203 -15.19 -5.22 1.96
CA ASN A 203 -15.06 -4.78 3.36
C ASN A 203 -13.69 -5.10 3.97
N ASP A 204 -12.76 -5.69 3.23
CA ASP A 204 -11.41 -5.96 3.73
C ASP A 204 -10.65 -4.63 3.90
N GLY A 205 -10.30 -4.33 5.15
CA GLY A 205 -9.47 -3.17 5.48
C GLY A 205 -8.04 -3.29 4.93
N LEU A 206 -7.42 -2.14 4.66
CA LEU A 206 -6.02 -2.08 4.20
C LEU A 206 -5.03 -2.57 5.28
N ILE A 207 -5.36 -2.36 6.55
CA ILE A 207 -4.51 -2.69 7.72
C ILE A 207 -5.28 -3.62 8.65
N SER A 208 -4.76 -4.84 8.84
CA SER A 208 -5.29 -5.80 9.83
C SER A 208 -4.78 -5.46 11.23
N LYS A 209 -5.39 -6.02 12.29
CA LYS A 209 -4.95 -5.77 13.68
C LYS A 209 -3.47 -6.12 13.91
N TRP A 210 -3.02 -7.25 13.35
CA TRP A 210 -1.62 -7.66 13.44
C TRP A 210 -0.71 -6.69 12.69
N LEU A 211 -1.11 -6.30 11.48
CA LEU A 211 -0.34 -5.41 10.65
C LEU A 211 -0.24 -4.00 11.25
N PHE A 212 -1.31 -3.53 11.90
CA PHE A 212 -1.32 -2.30 12.68
C PHE A 212 -0.29 -2.35 13.80
N PHE A 213 -0.26 -3.45 14.57
CA PHE A 213 0.74 -3.63 15.63
C PHE A 213 2.17 -3.64 15.07
N ARG A 214 2.40 -4.33 13.95
CA ARG A 214 3.72 -4.38 13.29
C ARG A 214 4.21 -2.99 12.88
N TYR A 215 3.39 -2.20 12.20
CA TYR A 215 3.78 -0.84 11.81
C TYR A 215 3.88 0.12 12.98
N MET A 216 3.10 -0.09 14.05
CA MET A 216 3.27 0.65 15.30
C MET A 216 4.64 0.37 15.93
N ALA A 217 5.08 -0.89 15.95
CA ALA A 217 6.39 -1.27 16.47
C ALA A 217 7.54 -0.68 15.64
N ILE A 218 7.44 -0.75 14.31
CA ILE A 218 8.45 -0.19 13.39
C ILE A 218 8.47 1.33 13.48
N GLY A 219 7.31 2.00 13.43
CA GLY A 219 7.21 3.44 13.57
C GLY A 219 7.73 3.92 14.93
N THR A 220 7.40 3.22 16.02
CA THR A 220 7.97 3.56 17.34
C THR A 220 9.49 3.42 17.35
N TYR A 221 10.03 2.38 16.71
CA TYR A 221 11.47 2.23 16.54
C TYR A 221 12.08 3.41 15.77
N VAL A 222 11.49 3.79 14.63
CA VAL A 222 11.94 4.92 13.81
C VAL A 222 11.98 6.19 14.66
N GLY A 223 10.88 6.55 15.33
CA GLY A 223 10.80 7.78 16.11
C GLY A 223 11.73 7.82 17.32
N VAL A 224 11.97 6.68 17.98
CA VAL A 224 12.97 6.60 19.06
C VAL A 224 14.39 6.63 18.51
N ALA A 225 14.64 6.03 17.35
CA ALA A 225 15.95 6.01 16.72
C ALA A 225 16.38 7.39 16.21
N THR A 226 15.49 8.16 15.60
CA THR A 226 15.77 9.53 15.15
C THR A 226 16.12 10.45 16.31
N VAL A 227 15.31 10.43 17.37
CA VAL A 227 15.57 11.21 18.58
C VAL A 227 16.83 10.72 19.29
N GLY A 228 17.00 9.40 19.39
CA GLY A 228 18.18 8.79 19.98
C GLY A 228 19.48 9.17 19.26
N ALA A 229 19.44 9.33 17.94
CA ALA A 229 20.60 9.77 17.16
C ALA A 229 20.97 11.24 17.43
N SER A 230 19.97 12.11 17.52
CA SER A 230 20.17 13.51 17.95
C SER A 230 20.73 13.58 19.37
N MET A 231 20.14 12.83 20.32
CA MET A 231 20.63 12.76 21.70
C MET A 231 22.04 12.17 21.80
N TRP A 232 22.37 11.19 20.96
CA TRP A 232 23.70 10.58 20.94
C TRP A 232 24.79 11.60 20.61
N TRP A 233 24.53 12.51 19.66
CA TRP A 233 25.46 13.59 19.34
C TRP A 233 25.71 14.52 20.54
N PHE A 234 24.64 14.92 21.24
CA PHE A 234 24.76 15.78 22.42
C PHE A 234 25.45 15.13 23.61
N LEU A 235 25.15 13.85 23.89
CA LEU A 235 25.48 13.21 25.16
C LEU A 235 26.74 12.32 25.11
N LEU A 236 26.98 11.65 23.98
CA LEU A 236 27.90 10.50 23.92
C LEU A 236 28.96 10.61 22.82
N TYR A 237 28.81 11.51 21.86
CA TYR A 237 29.76 11.62 20.76
C TYR A 237 31.08 12.25 21.24
N GLU A 238 32.21 11.64 20.87
CA GLU A 238 33.54 12.01 21.35
C GLU A 238 33.91 13.45 20.93
N ASP A 239 33.60 13.83 19.69
CA ASP A 239 33.82 15.19 19.18
C ASP A 239 32.62 16.13 19.43
N GLY A 240 31.58 15.64 20.12
CA GLY A 240 30.40 16.41 20.50
C GLY A 240 30.58 17.15 21.85
N PRO A 241 29.58 17.92 22.27
CA PRO A 241 29.67 18.74 23.49
C PRO A 241 29.57 17.94 24.80
N GLN A 242 29.20 16.65 24.75
CA GLN A 242 29.13 15.72 25.89
C GLN A 242 28.38 16.29 27.12
N ILE A 243 27.24 16.90 26.86
CA ILE A 243 26.44 17.55 27.91
C ILE A 243 25.68 16.52 28.75
N SER A 244 25.25 16.94 29.94
CA SER A 244 24.37 16.10 30.76
C SER A 244 22.94 16.07 30.23
N TYR A 245 22.21 14.98 30.50
CA TYR A 245 20.79 14.86 30.14
C TYR A 245 19.93 15.99 30.74
N TYR A 246 20.27 16.46 31.93
CA TYR A 246 19.59 17.59 32.57
C TYR A 246 19.74 18.88 31.74
N GLN A 247 20.96 19.19 31.29
CA GLN A 247 21.23 20.35 30.44
C GLN A 247 20.50 20.26 29.10
N LEU A 248 20.43 19.06 28.50
CA LEU A 248 19.72 18.85 27.23
C LEU A 248 18.20 19.07 27.35
N THR A 249 17.58 18.60 28.43
CA THR A 249 16.11 18.75 28.65
C THR A 249 15.71 20.14 29.13
N HIS A 250 16.65 20.91 29.69
CA HIS A 250 16.42 22.26 30.19
C HIS A 250 17.12 23.32 29.32
N TRP A 251 17.38 23.01 28.05
CA TRP A 251 18.14 23.85 27.12
C TRP A 251 17.61 25.29 27.00
N MET A 252 16.28 25.48 27.05
CA MET A 252 15.63 26.81 27.02
C MET A 252 16.02 27.72 28.20
N ARG A 253 16.62 27.17 29.28
CA ARG A 253 17.07 27.93 30.45
C ARG A 253 18.54 28.31 30.39
N CYS A 254 19.26 27.96 29.34
CA CYS A 254 20.71 28.19 29.24
C CYS A 254 21.09 29.66 29.50
N GLU A 255 20.33 30.61 28.93
CA GLU A 255 20.57 32.05 29.15
C GLU A 255 20.03 32.58 30.49
N ILE A 256 19.07 31.89 31.10
CA ILE A 256 18.33 32.35 32.29
C ILE A 256 18.99 31.85 33.59
N GLU A 257 19.54 30.63 33.58
CA GLU A 257 20.17 29.96 34.72
C GLU A 257 21.63 29.56 34.40
N PRO A 258 22.55 30.52 34.18
CA PRO A 258 23.90 30.24 33.67
C PRO A 258 24.76 29.40 34.64
N GLU A 259 24.41 29.37 35.93
CA GLU A 259 25.12 28.56 36.93
C GLU A 259 25.06 27.06 36.63
N ASN A 260 23.99 26.58 35.99
CA ASN A 260 23.81 25.17 35.62
C ASN A 260 24.44 24.82 34.25
N PHE A 261 24.94 25.83 33.52
CA PHE A 261 25.48 25.72 32.16
C PHE A 261 26.87 26.38 32.03
N SER A 262 27.59 26.56 33.15
CA SER A 262 28.86 27.33 33.19
C SER A 262 29.97 26.80 32.27
N ASP A 263 29.88 25.53 31.90
CA ASP A 263 30.90 24.82 31.12
C ASP A 263 30.55 24.73 29.62
N LEU A 264 29.46 25.38 29.19
CA LEU A 264 28.90 25.25 27.83
C LEU A 264 28.56 26.62 27.23
N ASP A 265 28.80 26.78 25.93
CA ASP A 265 28.24 27.88 25.15
C ASP A 265 26.82 27.52 24.67
N CYS A 266 25.82 28.36 24.97
CA CYS A 266 24.42 28.11 24.62
C CYS A 266 24.19 27.96 23.11
N ALA A 267 25.10 28.46 22.27
CA ALA A 267 25.05 28.27 20.82
C ALA A 267 25.06 26.78 20.39
N VAL A 268 25.52 25.85 21.24
CA VAL A 268 25.51 24.40 20.97
C VAL A 268 24.12 23.86 20.67
N PHE A 269 23.06 24.44 21.27
CA PHE A 269 21.69 23.96 21.06
C PHE A 269 21.09 24.40 19.73
N GLU A 270 21.74 25.34 19.03
CA GLU A 270 21.38 25.79 17.68
C GLU A 270 22.22 25.09 16.59
N ASP A 271 23.08 24.14 16.98
CA ASP A 271 23.89 23.37 16.03
C ASP A 271 23.00 22.48 15.15
N ASN A 272 23.34 22.38 13.87
CA ASN A 272 22.62 21.62 12.86
C ASN A 272 23.02 20.13 12.79
N HIS A 273 24.12 19.70 13.43
CA HIS A 273 24.57 18.30 13.43
C HIS A 273 23.54 17.32 14.03
N PRO A 274 22.88 17.61 15.17
CA PRO A 274 21.81 16.76 15.71
C PRO A 274 20.68 16.53 14.70
N ASN A 275 20.30 17.58 13.96
CA ASN A 275 19.26 17.53 12.94
C ASN A 275 19.71 16.70 11.74
N ALA A 276 20.97 16.86 11.32
CA ALA A 276 21.57 16.04 10.26
C ALA A 276 21.65 14.56 10.64
N MET A 277 21.96 14.24 11.91
CA MET A 277 21.98 12.88 12.45
C MET A 277 20.57 12.26 12.47
N ALA A 278 19.59 12.98 13.01
CA ALA A 278 18.20 12.52 13.05
C ALA A 278 17.63 12.29 11.65
N LEU A 279 17.84 13.24 10.72
CA LEU A 279 17.38 13.13 9.34
C LEU A 279 18.06 11.96 8.62
N SER A 280 19.37 11.78 8.80
CA SER A 280 20.10 10.68 8.15
C SER A 280 19.69 9.31 8.69
N VAL A 281 19.37 9.20 9.98
CA VAL A 281 18.78 7.98 10.55
C VAL A 281 17.39 7.71 9.99
N LEU A 282 16.53 8.73 9.91
CA LEU A 282 15.19 8.61 9.33
C LEU A 282 15.28 8.09 7.88
N VAL A 283 16.02 8.79 7.02
CA VAL A 283 16.19 8.42 5.61
C VAL A 283 16.77 7.00 5.47
N THR A 284 17.80 6.66 6.25
CA THR A 284 18.41 5.33 6.17
C THR A 284 17.43 4.25 6.62
N ILE A 285 16.67 4.47 7.70
CA ILE A 285 15.64 3.53 8.15
C ILE A 285 14.56 3.37 7.09
N GLU A 286 14.08 4.45 6.47
CA GLU A 286 13.02 4.36 5.46
C GLU A 286 13.49 3.63 4.20
N MET A 287 14.74 3.78 3.78
CA MET A 287 15.28 2.98 2.67
C MET A 287 15.33 1.49 3.01
N LEU A 288 15.67 1.13 4.25
CA LEU A 288 15.65 -0.25 4.73
C LEU A 288 14.21 -0.77 4.88
N ASN A 289 13.29 0.08 5.34
CA ASN A 289 11.88 -0.23 5.48
C ASN A 289 11.19 -0.41 4.12
N ALA A 290 11.63 0.31 3.09
CA ALA A 290 11.19 0.09 1.71
C ALA A 290 11.59 -1.30 1.21
N VAL A 291 12.79 -1.77 1.53
CA VAL A 291 13.23 -3.14 1.24
C VAL A 291 12.37 -4.17 1.99
N ASN A 292 12.11 -3.96 3.28
CA ASN A 292 11.19 -4.79 4.05
C ASN A 292 9.77 -4.82 3.45
N SER A 293 9.36 -3.69 2.89
CA SER A 293 8.09 -3.52 2.21
C SER A 293 8.06 -4.14 0.82
N LEU A 294 9.07 -4.90 0.39
CA LEU A 294 9.01 -5.67 -0.86
C LEU A 294 8.06 -6.87 -0.77
N SER A 295 7.86 -7.44 0.42
CA SER A 295 6.82 -8.44 0.68
C SER A 295 6.11 -8.20 2.01
N GLU A 296 4.80 -8.44 2.07
CA GLU A 296 4.05 -8.38 3.34
C GLU A 296 4.58 -9.43 4.31
N ASN A 297 4.64 -10.70 3.92
CA ASN A 297 5.00 -11.79 4.83
C ASN A 297 6.23 -12.60 4.40
N GLN A 298 6.72 -12.49 3.16
CA GLN A 298 7.92 -13.23 2.75
C GLN A 298 9.18 -12.59 3.34
N SER A 299 10.11 -13.47 3.71
CA SER A 299 11.43 -13.08 4.21
C SER A 299 12.26 -12.45 3.10
N LEU A 300 13.14 -11.51 3.45
CA LEU A 300 14.15 -11.02 2.50
C LEU A 300 15.11 -12.11 2.01
N LEU A 301 15.24 -13.22 2.76
CA LEU A 301 16.02 -14.39 2.34
C LEU A 301 15.33 -15.17 1.21
N VAL A 302 13.99 -15.14 1.17
CA VAL A 302 13.18 -15.84 0.15
C VAL A 302 12.94 -14.92 -1.04
N MET A 303 12.69 -13.64 -0.79
CA MET A 303 12.46 -12.62 -1.80
C MET A 303 13.51 -11.52 -1.65
N PRO A 304 14.67 -11.66 -2.31
CA PRO A 304 15.76 -10.71 -2.16
C PRO A 304 15.43 -9.32 -2.74
N PRO A 305 16.15 -8.26 -2.31
CA PRO A 305 15.90 -6.89 -2.76
C PRO A 305 16.01 -6.70 -4.28
N TRP A 306 16.91 -7.45 -4.93
CA TRP A 306 17.13 -7.38 -6.38
C TRP A 306 16.00 -7.99 -7.22
N THR A 307 14.95 -8.53 -6.59
CA THR A 307 13.74 -8.95 -7.30
C THR A 307 13.04 -7.75 -7.95
N ASN A 308 13.11 -6.57 -7.33
CA ASN A 308 12.62 -5.32 -7.91
C ASN A 308 13.80 -4.36 -8.15
N ILE A 309 14.33 -4.37 -9.38
CA ILE A 309 15.44 -3.49 -9.78
C ILE A 309 15.04 -2.00 -9.69
N TRP A 310 13.76 -1.67 -9.94
CA TRP A 310 13.26 -0.31 -9.81
C TRP A 310 13.33 0.17 -8.37
N LEU A 311 13.05 -0.69 -7.39
CA LEU A 311 13.19 -0.35 -5.98
C LEU A 311 14.65 -0.09 -5.62
N CYS A 312 15.58 -0.94 -6.06
CA CYS A 312 17.01 -0.69 -5.84
C CYS A 312 17.47 0.62 -6.46
N ALA A 313 17.02 0.93 -7.68
CA ALA A 313 17.34 2.19 -8.36
C ALA A 313 16.74 3.41 -7.63
N ALA A 314 15.49 3.30 -7.15
CA ALA A 314 14.83 4.34 -6.39
C ALA A 314 15.52 4.61 -5.06
N ILE A 315 15.91 3.57 -4.32
CA ILE A 315 16.69 3.71 -3.08
C ILE A 315 18.04 4.38 -3.34
N ALA A 316 18.74 3.95 -4.39
CA ALA A 316 20.03 4.56 -4.76
C ALA A 316 19.86 6.05 -5.14
N LEU A 317 18.79 6.40 -5.84
CA LEU A 317 18.45 7.79 -6.18
C LEU A 317 18.09 8.61 -4.93
N SER A 318 17.24 8.09 -4.04
CA SER A 318 16.89 8.74 -2.78
C SER A 318 18.13 8.99 -1.89
N MET A 319 19.02 8.01 -1.75
CA MET A 319 20.28 8.18 -1.01
C MET A 319 21.19 9.21 -1.69
N SER A 320 21.25 9.23 -3.02
CA SER A 320 22.03 10.23 -3.76
C SER A 320 21.49 11.65 -3.55
N LEU A 321 20.16 11.81 -3.55
CA LEU A 321 19.50 13.08 -3.23
C LEU A 321 19.74 13.49 -1.78
N HIS A 322 19.77 12.54 -0.84
CA HIS A 322 20.14 12.79 0.55
C HIS A 322 21.57 13.31 0.69
N PHE A 323 22.52 12.74 -0.06
CA PHE A 323 23.87 13.28 -0.09
C PHE A 323 23.94 14.68 -0.73
N ILE A 324 23.12 14.96 -1.75
CA ILE A 324 23.03 16.30 -2.35
C ILE A 324 22.56 17.32 -1.31
N ILE A 325 21.56 17.01 -0.50
CA ILE A 325 21.09 17.98 0.52
C ILE A 325 22.11 18.21 1.63
N LEU A 326 22.94 17.20 1.96
CA LEU A 326 23.97 17.31 2.99
C LEU A 326 25.23 18.07 2.51
N TYR A 327 25.67 17.83 1.27
CA TYR A 327 26.98 18.32 0.80
C TYR A 327 26.91 19.56 -0.11
N VAL A 328 25.72 19.99 -0.54
CA VAL A 328 25.55 21.23 -1.30
C VAL A 328 25.15 22.36 -0.35
N ASP A 329 26.03 23.35 -0.16
CA ASP A 329 25.88 24.44 0.81
C ASP A 329 24.50 25.13 0.80
N ILE A 330 23.96 25.39 -0.41
CA ILE A 330 22.65 26.03 -0.58
C ILE A 330 21.55 25.14 0.02
N MET A 331 21.61 23.84 -0.22
CA MET A 331 20.62 22.89 0.29
C MET A 331 20.79 22.71 1.80
N ALA A 332 22.03 22.50 2.27
CA ALA A 332 22.34 22.33 3.69
C ALA A 332 21.83 23.52 4.53
N THR A 333 21.93 24.74 4.00
CA THR A 333 21.40 25.96 4.63
C THR A 333 19.87 25.96 4.68
N ILE A 334 19.19 25.61 3.58
CA ILE A 334 17.71 25.57 3.52
C ILE A 334 17.15 24.52 4.48
N PHE A 335 17.82 23.37 4.58
CA PHE A 335 17.38 22.26 5.41
C PHE A 335 17.91 22.31 6.84
N GLN A 336 18.73 23.31 7.21
CA GLN A 336 19.37 23.43 8.53
C GLN A 336 20.08 22.13 8.95
N ILE A 337 20.97 21.64 8.08
CA ILE A 337 21.76 20.42 8.29
C ILE A 337 23.22 20.68 7.93
N THR A 338 24.11 19.85 8.48
CA THR A 338 25.55 19.87 8.20
C THR A 338 26.01 18.53 7.61
N PRO A 339 27.10 18.53 6.83
CA PRO A 339 27.70 17.30 6.32
C PRO A 339 28.19 16.41 7.48
N LEU A 340 27.84 15.12 7.43
CA LEU A 340 28.30 14.14 8.41
C LEU A 340 29.68 13.59 8.08
N CYS A 341 30.49 13.36 9.12
CA CYS A 341 31.75 12.66 9.04
C CYS A 341 31.57 11.13 9.01
N TRP A 342 32.67 10.40 8.81
CA TRP A 342 32.62 8.94 8.73
C TRP A 342 32.15 8.28 10.05
N ALA A 343 32.56 8.80 11.21
CA ALA A 343 32.17 8.24 12.50
C ALA A 343 30.65 8.37 12.75
N GLU A 344 30.09 9.53 12.40
CA GLU A 344 28.66 9.81 12.43
C GLU A 344 27.88 8.89 11.48
N TRP A 345 28.34 8.69 10.25
CA TRP A 345 27.74 7.73 9.32
C TRP A 345 27.74 6.28 9.84
N VAL A 346 28.81 5.86 10.51
CA VAL A 346 28.86 4.55 11.16
C VAL A 346 27.82 4.45 12.28
N ALA A 347 27.61 5.53 13.04
CA ALA A 347 26.55 5.57 14.06
C ALA A 347 25.16 5.51 13.42
N VAL A 348 24.91 6.27 12.35
CA VAL A 348 23.66 6.22 11.56
C VAL A 348 23.37 4.78 11.13
N LEU A 349 24.32 4.09 10.49
CA LEU A 349 24.13 2.71 10.04
C LEU A 349 23.87 1.73 11.20
N LYS A 350 24.57 1.87 12.32
CA LYS A 350 24.37 1.03 13.51
C LYS A 350 22.98 1.20 14.11
N ILE A 351 22.45 2.42 14.12
CA ILE A 351 21.12 2.73 14.63
C ILE A 351 20.04 2.31 13.62
N SER A 352 20.28 2.41 12.31
CA SER A 352 19.26 2.13 11.31
C SER A 352 19.13 0.64 10.95
N LEU A 353 20.24 -0.10 10.82
CA LEU A 353 20.24 -1.50 10.36
C LEU A 353 19.34 -2.48 11.16
N PRO A 354 19.19 -2.36 12.50
CA PRO A 354 18.35 -3.28 13.26
C PRO A 354 16.87 -3.27 12.87
N VAL A 355 16.39 -2.25 12.14
CA VAL A 355 15.01 -2.23 11.61
C VAL A 355 14.73 -3.41 10.67
N LEU A 356 15.73 -3.88 9.91
CA LEU A 356 15.61 -5.07 9.07
C LEU A 356 15.36 -6.32 9.91
N LEU A 357 16.12 -6.48 10.99
CA LEU A 357 16.01 -7.62 11.88
C LEU A 357 14.69 -7.61 12.66
N LEU A 358 14.25 -6.43 13.09
CA LEU A 358 12.97 -6.23 13.76
C LEU A 358 11.81 -6.67 12.85
N ASP A 359 11.77 -6.17 11.61
CA ASP A 359 10.71 -6.52 10.68
C ASP A 359 10.75 -8.00 10.26
N GLU A 360 11.95 -8.55 10.05
CA GLU A 360 12.10 -9.96 9.68
C GLU A 360 11.64 -10.89 10.81
N LEU A 361 11.87 -10.52 12.07
CA LEU A 361 11.30 -11.21 13.23
C LEU A 361 9.76 -11.12 13.24
N LEU A 362 9.19 -9.93 12.99
CA LEU A 362 7.73 -9.74 12.95
C LEU A 362 7.09 -10.53 11.79
N LYS A 363 7.73 -10.59 10.62
CA LYS A 363 7.32 -11.45 9.50
C LYS A 363 7.39 -12.93 9.87
N PHE A 364 8.45 -13.36 10.54
CA PHE A 364 8.59 -14.75 11.00
C PHE A 364 7.46 -15.14 11.97
N ILE A 365 7.11 -14.25 12.91
CA ILE A 365 5.97 -14.46 13.82
C ILE A 365 4.65 -14.56 13.05
N ALA A 366 4.43 -13.67 12.08
CA ALA A 366 3.24 -13.66 11.25
C ALA A 366 3.04 -15.01 10.53
N ARG A 367 4.09 -15.49 9.86
CA ARG A 367 4.07 -16.75 9.09
C ARG A 367 3.78 -17.97 9.95
N ASN A 368 4.42 -18.07 11.12
CA ASN A 368 4.39 -19.31 11.91
C ASN A 368 3.26 -19.38 12.94
N TYR A 369 2.80 -18.25 13.47
CA TYR A 369 1.86 -18.24 14.59
C TYR A 369 0.52 -17.57 14.27
N ILE A 370 0.45 -16.71 13.25
CA ILE A 370 -0.78 -15.91 12.99
C ILE A 370 -1.51 -16.40 11.75
N ASP A 371 -0.77 -16.59 10.65
CA ASP A 371 -1.38 -17.08 9.42
C ASP A 371 -1.55 -18.61 9.41
N ALA A 372 -0.75 -19.34 10.20
CA ALA A 372 -0.93 -20.78 10.41
C ALA A 372 -2.21 -21.14 11.18
N GLU A 373 -2.75 -20.21 11.99
CA GLU A 373 -3.98 -20.40 12.77
C GLU A 373 -5.26 -20.11 11.98
N LYS A 374 -5.17 -19.50 10.78
CA LYS A 374 -6.35 -19.30 9.94
C LYS A 374 -6.69 -20.62 9.24
N PRO A 375 -7.85 -21.23 9.51
CA PRO A 375 -8.28 -22.39 8.73
C PRO A 375 -8.38 -21.96 7.27
N LYS A 376 -7.79 -22.76 6.36
CA LYS A 376 -8.06 -22.64 4.93
C LYS A 376 -9.58 -22.66 4.78
N LYS A 377 -10.17 -21.54 4.35
CA LYS A 377 -11.58 -21.53 3.96
C LYS A 377 -11.65 -22.32 2.67
N ASP A 378 -12.19 -23.53 2.76
CA ASP A 378 -12.58 -24.36 1.61
C ASP A 378 -13.67 -23.68 0.77
#